data_AF-A0A6C1KE09-F1
#
_entry.id   AF-A0A6C1KE09-F1
#
_cell.length_a   1.000
_cell.length_b   1.000
_cell.length_c   1.000
_cell.angle_alpha   90.00
_cell.angle_beta   90.00
_cell.angle_gamma   90.00
#
_symmetry.space_group_name_H-M   'P 1'
#
loop_
_entity.id
_entity.type
_entity.pdbx_description
1 polymer ?
#
loop_
_entity_poly.entity_id
_entity_poly.type
_entity_poly.pdbx_seq_one_letter_code
_entity_poly.pdbx_strand_id
1 'polypeptide(L)'
;MSSVSLKDGRVLHVPGAPFILDAASVIMAPAAGDLAAIVPLIRDDQLLLFAKRLVDGARKRRFSERHRDVNRAKLELARMCIERALAEGQQTPTDEHG
;
A
#
# COMPACT_ATOMS: atom_id res chain seq x y z
N MET A 1 -7.63 -8.96 -10.49
CA MET A 1 -6.30 -8.37 -10.26
C MET A 1 -6.19 -7.19 -11.20
N SER A 2 -5.92 -5.99 -10.68
CA SER A 2 -5.94 -4.76 -11.47
C SER A 2 -4.54 -4.16 -11.49
N SER A 3 -4.06 -3.79 -12.67
CA SER A 3 -2.75 -3.17 -12.83
C SER A 3 -2.90 -1.68 -13.04
N VAL A 4 -2.12 -0.86 -12.32
CA VAL A 4 -2.14 0.60 -12.48
C VAL A 4 -0.79 1.09 -12.92
N SER A 5 -0.74 1.65 -14.13
CA SER A 5 0.45 2.34 -14.65
C SER A 5 0.69 3.63 -13.86
N LEU A 6 1.92 3.80 -13.39
CA LEU A 6 2.39 4.98 -12.72
C LEU A 6 2.89 6.02 -13.73
N LYS A 7 2.93 7.30 -13.30
CA LYS A 7 3.47 8.40 -14.11
C LYS A 7 4.96 8.24 -14.43
N ASP A 8 5.68 7.41 -13.69
CA ASP A 8 7.09 7.10 -13.90
C ASP A 8 7.32 5.81 -14.70
N GLY A 9 6.26 5.27 -15.33
CA GLY A 9 6.33 4.07 -16.16
C GLY A 9 6.29 2.75 -15.38
N ARG A 10 6.33 2.78 -14.04
CA ARG A 10 6.23 1.56 -13.23
C ARG A 10 4.80 1.01 -13.19
N VAL A 11 4.65 -0.31 -13.12
CA VAL A 11 3.34 -0.96 -13.00
C VAL A 11 3.14 -1.43 -11.57
N LEU A 12 2.11 -0.92 -10.92
CA LEU A 12 1.70 -1.41 -9.60
C LEU A 12 0.62 -2.48 -9.78
N HIS A 13 0.88 -3.68 -9.26
CA HIS A 13 -0.12 -4.72 -9.23
C HIS A 13 -0.95 -4.56 -7.97
N VAL A 14 -2.22 -4.22 -8.16
CA VAL A 14 -3.19 -4.11 -7.09
C VAL A 14 -3.94 -5.44 -7.04
N PRO A 15 -3.83 -6.22 -5.93
CA PRO A 15 -4.74 -7.35 -5.71
C PRO A 15 -6.16 -6.79 -5.84
N GLY A 16 -7.07 -7.43 -6.58
CA GLY A 16 -8.34 -6.82 -7.01
C GLY A 16 -9.24 -6.28 -5.88
N ALA A 17 -10.44 -6.81 -5.68
CA ALA A 17 -11.14 -6.52 -4.42
C ALA A 17 -10.19 -6.92 -3.26
N PRO A 18 -9.98 -6.04 -2.26
CA PRO A 18 -10.83 -4.91 -1.86
C PRO A 18 -10.36 -3.50 -2.27
N PHE A 19 -9.38 -3.36 -3.15
CA PHE A 19 -8.91 -2.04 -3.61
C PHE A 19 -9.76 -1.54 -4.79
N ILE A 20 -10.77 -0.74 -4.48
CA ILE A 20 -11.51 0.00 -5.51
C ILE A 20 -10.68 1.23 -5.89
N LEU A 21 -10.26 1.33 -7.14
CA LEU A 21 -9.76 2.58 -7.70
C LEU A 21 -10.97 3.49 -7.95
N ASP A 22 -11.00 4.68 -7.37
CA ASP A 22 -12.01 5.67 -7.77
C ASP A 22 -11.76 6.13 -9.22
N ALA A 23 -12.69 6.91 -9.79
CA ALA A 23 -12.57 7.44 -11.15
C ALA A 23 -11.29 8.29 -11.38
N ALA A 24 -10.57 8.67 -10.32
CA ALA A 24 -9.29 9.37 -10.35
C ALA A 24 -8.08 8.44 -10.09
N SER A 25 -8.27 7.11 -10.18
CA SER A 25 -7.24 6.10 -9.88
C SER A 25 -6.70 6.19 -8.44
N VAL A 26 -7.51 6.68 -7.50
CA VAL A 26 -7.15 6.70 -6.08
C VAL A 26 -7.57 5.37 -5.46
N ILE A 27 -6.61 4.72 -4.79
CA ILE A 27 -6.87 3.53 -3.99
C ILE A 27 -7.86 3.92 -2.88
N MET A 28 -9.08 3.40 -2.92
CA MET A 28 -9.92 3.33 -1.73
C MET A 28 -9.34 2.23 -0.85
N ALA A 29 -8.75 2.62 0.27
CA ALA A 29 -8.38 1.65 1.29
C ALA A 29 -9.69 1.05 1.84
N PRO A 30 -9.80 -0.27 1.98
CA PRO A 30 -10.96 -0.89 2.61
C PRO A 30 -11.05 -0.54 4.09
N ALA A 31 -12.16 -0.93 4.70
CA ALA A 31 -12.40 -0.74 6.12
C ALA A 31 -11.22 -1.29 6.95
N ALA A 32 -10.91 -0.62 8.07
CA ALA A 32 -9.75 -0.92 8.89
C ALA A 32 -9.63 -2.41 9.31
N GLY A 33 -10.75 -3.11 9.42
CA GLY A 33 -10.81 -4.54 9.76
C GLY A 33 -10.19 -5.47 8.72
N ASP A 34 -10.14 -5.08 7.44
CA ASP A 34 -9.66 -5.93 6.35
C ASP A 34 -8.20 -5.65 5.96
N LEU A 35 -7.58 -4.62 6.55
CA LEU A 35 -6.24 -4.15 6.16
C LEU A 35 -5.16 -5.22 6.35
N ALA A 36 -5.23 -5.97 7.46
CA ALA A 36 -4.25 -7.01 7.78
C ALA A 36 -4.31 -8.20 6.80
N ALA A 37 -5.48 -8.49 6.22
CA ALA A 37 -5.64 -9.56 5.24
C ALA A 37 -5.05 -9.22 3.87
N ILE A 38 -4.76 -7.94 3.63
CA ILE A 38 -4.35 -7.43 2.33
C ILE A 38 -2.83 -7.29 2.21
N VAL A 39 -2.18 -6.94 3.30
CA VAL A 39 -0.71 -6.77 3.36
C VAL A 39 0.05 -8.00 2.83
N PRO A 40 -0.38 -9.26 3.12
CA PRO A 40 0.23 -10.45 2.53
C PRO A 40 0.14 -10.55 1.01
N LEU A 41 -0.88 -9.93 0.40
CA LEU A 41 -1.16 -10.01 -1.05
C LEU A 41 -0.30 -9.05 -1.88
N ILE A 42 0.33 -8.07 -1.25
CA ILE A 42 1.21 -7.11 -1.90
C ILE A 42 2.58 -7.76 -2.02
N ARG A 43 3.15 -7.74 -3.24
CA ARG A 43 4.50 -8.24 -3.48
C ARG A 43 5.53 -7.40 -2.71
N ASP A 44 6.52 -8.09 -2.18
CA ASP A 44 7.62 -7.58 -1.36
C ASP A 44 8.34 -6.41 -2.02
N ASP A 45 8.67 -6.55 -3.31
CA ASP A 45 9.31 -5.52 -4.15
C ASP A 45 8.43 -4.29 -4.39
N GLN A 46 7.14 -4.37 -4.06
CA GLN A 46 6.16 -3.31 -4.28
C GLN A 46 5.67 -2.66 -2.97
N LEU A 47 6.03 -3.19 -1.79
CA LEU A 47 5.55 -2.70 -0.49
C LEU A 47 5.81 -1.21 -0.28
N LEU A 48 7.04 -0.75 -0.54
CA LEU A 48 7.41 0.67 -0.36
C LEU A 48 6.77 1.58 -1.41
N LEU A 49 6.65 1.10 -2.65
CA LEU A 49 5.99 1.85 -3.73
C LEU A 49 4.49 2.01 -3.45
N PHE A 50 3.86 0.97 -2.91
CA PHE A 50 2.47 0.96 -2.49
C PHE A 50 2.25 1.92 -1.32
N ALA A 51 3.06 1.83 -0.27
CA ALA A 51 3.02 2.71 0.90
C ALA A 51 3.13 4.20 0.49
N LYS A 52 4.06 4.52 -0.41
CA LYS A 52 4.23 5.88 -0.94
C LYS A 52 2.94 6.41 -1.58
N ARG A 53 2.26 5.63 -2.43
CA ARG A 53 1.01 6.06 -3.06
C ARG A 53 -0.10 6.32 -2.05
N LEU A 54 -0.20 5.50 -1.00
CA LEU A 54 -1.18 5.68 0.06
C LEU A 54 -0.96 7.01 0.81
N VAL A 55 0.30 7.30 1.18
CA VAL A 55 0.67 8.55 1.83
C VAL A 55 0.43 9.76 0.91
N ASP A 56 0.83 9.69 -0.36
CA ASP A 56 0.58 10.76 -1.33
C ASP A 56 -0.92 11.02 -1.53
N GLY A 57 -1.72 9.96 -1.58
CA GLY A 57 -3.18 10.03 -1.67
C GLY A 57 -3.81 10.68 -0.45
N ALA A 58 -3.37 10.29 0.76
CA ALA A 58 -3.82 10.89 2.01
C ALA A 58 -3.41 12.37 2.11
N ARG A 59 -2.16 12.69 1.75
CA ARG A 59 -1.63 14.06 1.76
C ARG A 59 -2.44 14.99 0.85
N LYS A 60 -2.77 14.56 -0.37
CA LYS A 60 -3.55 15.36 -1.34
C LYS A 60 -4.96 15.69 -0.84
N ARG A 61 -5.54 14.86 0.03
CA ARG A 61 -6.91 15.03 0.54
C ARG A 61 -6.93 15.33 2.05
N ARG A 62 -5.82 15.80 2.63
CA ARG A 62 -5.68 15.97 4.09
C ARG A 62 -6.66 16.94 4.73
N PHE A 63 -7.14 17.92 3.96
CA PHE A 63 -8.09 18.94 4.43
C PHE A 63 -9.55 18.58 4.14
N SER A 64 -9.82 17.42 3.54
CA SER A 64 -11.19 17.01 3.25
C SER A 64 -11.75 16.17 4.39
N GLU A 65 -12.71 16.72 5.13
CA GLU A 65 -13.40 16.00 6.22
C GLU A 65 -14.04 14.70 5.72
N ARG A 66 -14.63 14.72 4.52
CA ARG A 66 -15.20 13.54 3.85
C ARG A 66 -14.19 12.39 3.68
N HIS A 67 -12.90 12.68 3.65
CA HIS A 67 -11.85 11.69 3.45
C HIS A 67 -11.09 11.37 4.73
N ARG A 68 -11.50 11.89 5.89
CA ARG A 68 -10.76 11.71 7.14
C ARG A 68 -10.55 10.23 7.47
N ASP A 69 -11.60 9.43 7.43
CA ASP A 69 -11.53 8.00 7.74
C ASP A 69 -10.79 7.20 6.66
N VAL A 70 -11.00 7.55 5.39
CA VAL A 70 -10.28 6.94 4.25
C VAL A 70 -8.78 7.24 4.31
N ASN A 71 -8.40 8.47 4.65
CA ASN A 71 -7.02 8.87 4.81
C ASN A 71 -6.38 8.14 5.99
N ARG A 72 -7.11 7.97 7.10
CA ARG A 72 -6.65 7.17 8.24
C ARG A 72 -6.36 5.72 7.83
N ALA A 73 -7.31 5.07 7.15
CA ALA A 73 -7.12 3.70 6.65
C ALA A 73 -5.93 3.58 5.68
N LYS A 74 -5.73 4.57 4.80
CA LYS A 74 -4.53 4.64 3.92
C LYS A 74 -3.23 4.71 4.71
N LEU A 75 -3.18 5.52 5.76
CA LEU A 75 -1.98 5.68 6.57
C LEU A 75 -1.70 4.43 7.42
N GLU A 76 -2.74 3.82 7.99
CA GLU A 76 -2.62 2.55 8.71
C GLU A 76 -2.11 1.42 7.79
N LEU A 77 -2.63 1.32 6.57
CA LEU A 77 -2.15 0.36 5.58
C LEU A 77 -0.71 0.65 5.12
N ALA A 78 -0.37 1.93 4.92
CA ALA A 78 1.00 2.33 4.57
C ALA A 78 1.99 1.94 5.67
N ARG A 79 1.60 2.12 6.93
CA ARG A 79 2.39 1.68 8.09
C ARG A 79 2.63 0.17 8.05
N MET A 80 1.60 -0.64 7.86
CA MET A 80 1.76 -2.11 7.80
C MET A 80 2.66 -2.55 6.64
N CYS A 81 2.59 -1.88 5.48
CA CYS A 81 3.48 -2.18 4.35
C CYS A 81 4.95 -1.86 4.68
N ILE A 82 5.21 -0.76 5.39
CA ILE A 82 6.56 -0.39 5.83
C ILE A 82 7.07 -1.38 6.89
N GLU A 83 6.24 -1.74 7.86
CA GLU A 83 6.60 -2.73 8.90
C GLU A 83 6.98 -4.07 8.28
N ARG A 84 6.22 -4.54 7.28
CA ARG A 84 6.55 -5.76 6.55
C ARG A 84 7.85 -5.64 5.76
N ALA A 85 8.06 -4.55 5.02
CA ALA A 85 9.29 -4.35 4.26
C ALA A 85 10.53 -4.29 5.17
N LEU A 86 10.39 -3.71 6.38
CA LEU A 86 11.45 -3.73 7.39
C LEU A 86 11.70 -5.14 7.93
N ALA A 87 10.64 -5.93 8.17
CA ALA A 87 10.77 -7.32 8.62
C ALA A 87 11.46 -8.21 7.58
N GLU A 88 11.14 -8.05 6.29
CA GLU A 88 11.81 -8.80 5.20
C GLU A 88 13.27 -8.38 5.03
N GLY A 89 13.60 -7.08 5.16
CA GLY A 89 15.00 -6.63 5.18
C GLY A 89 15.80 -7.17 6.38
N GLN A 90 15.13 -7.48 7.50
CA GLN A 90 15.73 -8.12 8.67
C GLN A 90 15.84 -9.64 8.55
N GLN A 91 15.13 -10.26 7.61
CA GLN A 91 15.20 -11.71 7.32
C GLN A 91 16.33 -12.09 6.35
N THR A 92 17.22 -11.16 6.01
CA THR A 92 18.43 -11.48 5.24
C THR A 92 19.21 -12.59 5.96
N PRO A 93 19.36 -13.79 5.36
CA PRO A 93 20.07 -14.88 6.01
C PRO A 93 21.52 -14.50 6.21
N THR A 94 21.91 -14.51 7.47
CA THR A 94 23.26 -14.89 7.85
C THR A 94 23.38 -16.36 7.46
N ASP A 95 24.17 -16.66 6.44
CA ASP A 95 24.94 -17.90 6.25
C ASP A 95 25.18 -18.14 4.76
N GLU A 96 26.36 -17.71 4.28
CA GLU A 96 27.25 -18.54 3.45
C GLU A 96 28.71 -18.15 3.84
N HIS A 97 29.19 -18.71 4.94
CA HIS A 97 30.62 -18.96 5.17
C HIS A 97 30.85 -20.47 5.03
N GLY A 98 31.78 -20.85 4.16
CA GLY A 98 32.23 -22.23 3.96
C GLY A 98 33.00 -22.39 2.66
#